data_AF-A0A942M976-F1
#
_entry.id   AF-A0A942M976-F1
#
_cell.length_a   1.000
_cell.length_b   1.000
_cell.length_c   1.000
_cell.angle_alpha   90.00
_cell.angle_beta   90.00
_cell.angle_gamma   90.00
#
_symmetry.space_group_name_H-M   'P 1'
#
loop_
_entity.id
_entity.type
_entity.pdbx_description
1 polymer ?
#
loop_
_entity_poly.entity_id
_entity_poly.type
_entity_poly.pdbx_seq_one_letter_code
_entity_poly.pdbx_strand_id
1 'polypeptide(L)' 'MRKKYLEVSPERNPWLADPQIPEWKYRKLLLAKRYLLIYQIKGDTVHVDAVVEVS' A
#
# COMPACT_ATOMS: atom_id res chain seq x y z
N MET A 1 11.79 5.67 -17.06
CA MET A 1 11.46 4.30 -16.61
C MET A 1 10.24 4.36 -15.69
N ARG A 2 9.07 3.92 -16.15
CA ARG A 2 7.86 3.84 -15.32
C ARG A 2 8.05 2.69 -14.33
N LYS A 3 8.40 2.97 -13.08
CA LYS A 3 8.59 1.94 -12.06
C LYS A 3 7.22 1.40 -11.64
N LYS A 4 6.81 0.30 -12.27
CA LYS A 4 5.61 -0.50 -11.96
C LYS A 4 5.81 -1.29 -10.66
N TYR A 5 6.03 -0.58 -9.54
CA TYR A 5 6.42 -1.20 -8.28
C TYR A 5 5.40 -2.17 -7.71
N LEU A 6 4.11 -1.85 -7.83
CA LEU A 6 3.02 -2.68 -7.32
C LEU A 6 2.68 -3.84 -8.25
N GLU A 7 3.01 -3.76 -9.54
CA GLU A 7 2.78 -4.88 -10.47
C GLU A 7 3.85 -5.98 -10.33
N VAL A 8 5.07 -5.61 -9.91
CA VAL A 8 6.21 -6.54 -9.87
C VAL A 8 6.48 -7.11 -8.49
N SER A 9 6.31 -6.31 -7.42
CA SER A 9 6.59 -6.75 -6.05
C SER A 9 5.72 -6.02 -5.02
N PRO A 10 4.39 -6.17 -5.06
CA PRO A 10 3.49 -5.47 -4.14
C PRO A 10 3.70 -5.84 -2.66
N GLU A 11 4.27 -7.01 -2.37
CA GLU A 11 4.59 -7.49 -1.02
C GLU A 11 5.82 -6.84 -0.37
N ARG A 12 6.60 -6.04 -1.12
CA ARG A 12 7.83 -5.42 -0.59
C ARG A 12 7.58 -4.30 0.41
N ASN A 13 6.41 -3.66 0.35
CA ASN A 13 6.13 -2.47 1.15
C ASN A 13 5.62 -2.89 2.54
N PRO A 14 5.92 -2.11 3.59
CA PRO A 14 5.58 -2.48 4.95
C PRO A 14 4.07 -2.63 5.14
N TRP A 15 3.72 -3.45 6.11
CA TRP A 15 2.36 -3.53 6.61
C TRP A 15 1.95 -2.23 7.31
N LEU A 16 0.67 -1.91 7.23
CA LEU A 16 0.05 -0.86 8.00
C LEU A 16 -0.27 -1.44 9.39
N ALA A 17 0.48 -1.00 10.38
CA ALA A 17 0.25 -1.34 11.78
C ALA A 17 -0.60 -0.23 12.43
N ASP A 18 -1.80 -0.59 12.87
CA ASP A 18 -2.70 0.27 13.62
C ASP A 18 -3.60 -0.61 14.51
N PRO A 19 -3.80 -0.29 15.80
CA PRO A 19 -4.65 -1.10 16.69
C PRO A 19 -6.11 -1.25 16.24
N GLN A 20 -6.62 -0.33 15.40
CA GLN A 20 -7.99 -0.37 14.90
C GLN A 20 -8.13 -1.21 13.62
N ILE A 21 -7.02 -1.73 13.09
CA ILE A 21 -6.96 -2.46 11.83
C ILE A 21 -6.47 -3.89 12.11
N PRO A 22 -7.10 -4.92 11.49
CA PRO A 22 -6.57 -6.28 11.59
C PRO A 22 -5.13 -6.36 11.09
N GLU A 23 -4.29 -7.08 11.84
CA GLU A 23 -2.90 -7.33 11.44
C GLU A 23 -2.83 -7.93 10.03
N TRP A 24 -1.79 -7.57 9.29
CA TRP A 24 -1.49 -8.12 7.96
C TRP A 24 -2.62 -7.92 6.92
N LYS A 25 -3.57 -7.01 7.18
CA LYS A 25 -4.65 -6.70 6.23
C LYS A 25 -4.21 -5.74 5.13
N TYR A 26 -3.46 -4.71 5.49
CA TYR A 26 -3.11 -3.61 4.59
C TYR A 26 -1.60 -3.38 4.52
N ARG A 27 -1.10 -3.06 3.32
CA ARG A 27 0.24 -2.54 3.09
C ARG A 27 0.18 -1.05 2.78
N LYS A 28 1.29 -0.35 3.03
CA LYS A 28 1.39 1.10 2.86
C LYS A 28 2.55 1.51 1.98
N LEU A 29 2.33 2.47 1.08
CA LEU A 29 3.35 3.03 0.20
C LEU A 29 3.30 4.56 0.22
N LEU A 30 4.40 5.21 0.62
CA LEU A 30 4.54 6.65 0.54
C LEU A 30 5.00 7.06 -0.87
N LEU A 31 4.16 7.82 -1.57
CA LEU A 31 4.41 8.39 -2.89
C LEU A 31 4.67 9.88 -2.80
N ALA A 32 5.68 10.33 -3.55
CA ALA A 32 6.03 11.74 -3.70
C ALA A 32 6.19 12.50 -2.35
N LYS A 33 6.47 11.78 -1.25
CA LYS A 33 6.50 12.31 0.13
C LYS A 33 5.21 13.04 0.56
N ARG A 34 4.08 12.80 -0.12
CA ARG A 34 2.81 13.52 0.12
C ARG A 34 1.60 12.60 0.15
N TYR A 35 1.64 11.44 -0.49
CA TYR A 35 0.49 10.55 -0.55
C TYR A 35 0.82 9.20 0.07
N LEU A 36 -0.01 8.74 0.99
CA LEU A 36 0.03 7.38 1.51
C LEU A 36 -1.02 6.54 0.79
N LEU A 37 -0.55 5.58 0.00
CA LEU A 37 -1.41 4.54 -0.55
C LEU A 37 -1.58 3.44 0.48
N ILE A 38 -2.83 3.02 0.69
CA ILE A 38 -3.20 1.88 1.52
C ILE A 38 -3.86 0.85 0.61
N TYR A 39 -3.31 -0.36 0.58
CA TYR A 39 -3.72 -1.38 -0.38
C TYR A 39 -3.63 -2.80 0.18
N GLN A 40 -4.29 -3.72 -0.50
CA GLN A 40 -4.29 -5.16 -0.22
C GLN A 40 -3.84 -5.93 -1.46
N ILE A 41 -3.36 -7.16 -1.25
CA ILE A 41 -3.08 -8.12 -2.32
C ILE A 41 -4.10 -9.25 -2.17
N LYS A 42 -4.90 -9.51 -3.23
CA LYS A 42 -5.87 -10.60 -3.28
C LYS A 42 -5.55 -11.44 -4.51
N GLY A 43 -4.99 -12.63 -4.29
CA GLY A 43 -4.43 -13.43 -5.39
C GLY A 43 -3.28 -12.68 -6.06
N ASP A 44 -3.41 -12.44 -7.36
CA ASP A 44 -2.46 -11.69 -8.19
C ASP A 44 -2.83 -10.19 -8.32
N THR A 45 -3.92 -9.77 -7.69
CA THR A 45 -4.49 -8.43 -7.89
C THR A 45 -4.21 -7.52 -6.71
N VAL A 46 -3.74 -6.31 -7.02
CA VAL A 46 -3.55 -5.23 -6.04
C VAL A 46 -4.83 -4.38 -5.97
N HIS A 47 -5.45 -4.33 -4.79
CA HIS A 47 -6.61 -3.47 -4.52
C HIS A 47 -6.18 -2.27 -3.70
N VAL A 48 -6.33 -1.07 -4.25
CA VAL A 48 -6.09 0.19 -3.53
C VAL A 48 -7.38 0.60 -2.84
N ASP A 49 -7.38 0.61 -1.51
CA ASP A 49 -8.55 0.93 -0.69
C ASP A 49 -8.60 2.43 -0.34
N ALA A 50 -7.43 3.08 -0.21
CA ALA A 50 -7.36 4.52 0.05
C ALA A 50 -6.08 5.17 -0.49
N VAL A 51 -6.20 6.46 -0.81
CA VAL A 51 -5.10 7.37 -1.04
C VAL A 51 -5.30 8.55 -0.09
N VAL A 52 -4.37 8.74 0.84
CA VAL A 52 -4.44 9.78 1.86
C VAL A 52 -3.35 10.80 1.58
N GLU A 53 -3.71 12.08 1.57
CA GLU A 53 -2.72 13.15 1.61
C GLU A 53 -2.13 13.24 3.02
N VAL A 54 -0.81 13.16 3.12
CA VAL A 54 -0.06 13.32 4.36
C VAL A 54 0.31 14.80 4.45
N SER A 55 -0.39 15.51 5.33
CA SER A 55 -0.17 16.93 5.66
C SER A 55 1.14 17.15 6.40
#